data_AF-A0A6P0SZS3-F1
#
_entry.id   AF-A0A6P0SZS3-F1
#
_cell.length_a   1.000
_cell.length_b   1.000
_cell.length_c   1.000
_cell.angle_alpha   90.00
_cell.angle_beta   90.00
_cell.angle_gamma   90.00
#
_symmetry.space_group_name_H-M   'P 1'
#
loop_
_entity.id
_entity.type
_entity.pdbx_description
1 polymer ?
#
loop_
_entity_poly.entity_id
_entity_poly.type
_entity_poly.pdbx_seq_one_letter_code
_entity_poly.pdbx_strand_id
1 'polypeptide(L)'
;RLPNFGPYQDAMVTNEDTMWHSLISPYLNIGLLQPKEVIKAVENAYHQNQLDLSSTEGFIRQVLGWREYMHGIYIYMNPDYSQSNWFNHTQPLPDFYWHAEKTDMNCLRQILSQVERTSYAHHIQRLMVLSNFALILGVSPQAIEEWFHGAFIDAHDWVMQTNVIGMGQFADGGILASKPYAASANYINKMSDYCSSCAYNSRKRTGPGACPFNFLYWDFLCRHRDQLKAQGRMSLVLSHIDRISDQDIQQIHEEAFRWRKRQST
;
A
#
# COMPACT_ATOMS: atom_id res chain seq x y z
N ARG A 1 11.16 -19.60 7.50
CA ARG A 1 10.65 -18.39 6.80
C ARG A 1 10.77 -18.56 5.29
N LEU A 2 11.98 -18.64 4.73
CA LEU A 2 12.21 -18.71 3.27
C LEU A 2 11.36 -19.74 2.49
N PRO A 3 11.16 -21.02 2.91
CA PRO A 3 10.37 -21.98 2.13
C PRO A 3 8.93 -21.52 1.84
N ASN A 4 8.36 -20.75 2.75
CA ASN A 4 6.99 -20.26 2.66
C ASN A 4 6.91 -18.78 2.22
N PHE A 5 8.03 -18.15 1.83
CA PHE A 5 8.04 -16.73 1.46
C PHE A 5 7.10 -16.44 0.29
N GLY A 6 7.19 -17.20 -0.80
CA GLY A 6 6.38 -17.00 -2.01
C GLY A 6 4.89 -17.21 -1.78
N PRO A 7 4.46 -18.39 -1.28
CA PRO A 7 3.04 -18.70 -1.11
C PRO A 7 2.25 -17.71 -0.23
N TYR A 8 2.91 -17.05 0.72
CA TYR A 8 2.27 -16.15 1.68
C TYR A 8 2.74 -14.70 1.56
N GLN A 9 3.40 -14.32 0.46
CA GLN A 9 4.01 -13.00 0.28
C GLN A 9 3.02 -11.83 0.49
N ASP A 10 1.77 -12.04 0.07
CA ASP A 10 0.70 -11.03 0.11
C ASP A 10 -0.38 -11.33 1.16
N ALA A 11 -0.19 -12.35 2.00
CA ALA A 11 -1.16 -12.72 3.04
C ALA A 11 -1.01 -11.82 4.26
N MET A 12 -2.12 -11.44 4.88
CA MET A 12 -2.16 -10.69 6.13
C MET A 12 -3.04 -11.43 7.13
N VAL A 13 -2.57 -11.65 8.35
CA VAL A 13 -3.31 -12.42 9.37
C VAL A 13 -3.33 -11.63 10.67
N THR A 14 -4.48 -11.68 11.35
CA THR A 14 -4.68 -11.03 12.65
C THR A 14 -3.66 -11.54 13.66
N ASN A 15 -2.98 -10.62 14.35
CA ASN A 15 -1.91 -10.89 15.33
C ASN A 15 -0.64 -11.58 14.78
N GLU A 16 -0.46 -11.68 13.46
CA GLU A 16 0.76 -12.22 12.85
C GLU A 16 1.58 -11.11 12.17
N ASP A 17 2.43 -10.45 12.96
CA ASP A 17 3.14 -9.22 12.54
C ASP A 17 4.09 -9.43 11.34
N THR A 18 4.70 -10.61 11.26
CA THR A 18 5.87 -10.83 10.39
C THR A 18 5.63 -11.79 9.25
N MET A 19 4.57 -12.61 9.33
CA MET A 19 4.33 -13.75 8.44
C MET A 19 5.67 -14.44 8.14
N TRP A 20 5.97 -14.72 6.86
CA TRP A 20 7.24 -15.35 6.44
C TRP A 20 8.28 -14.38 5.87
N HIS A 21 8.15 -13.08 6.17
CA HIS A 21 9.13 -12.07 5.77
C HIS A 21 10.42 -12.19 6.59
N SER A 22 11.53 -11.71 6.02
CA SER A 22 12.89 -11.88 6.56
C SER A 22 13.30 -10.83 7.59
N LEU A 23 12.65 -9.67 7.61
CA LEU A 23 12.92 -8.56 8.54
C LEU A 23 14.37 -8.02 8.45
N ILE A 24 14.97 -8.08 7.26
CA ILE A 24 16.37 -7.65 7.06
C ILE A 24 16.54 -6.26 6.45
N SER A 25 15.45 -5.57 6.10
CA SER A 25 15.52 -4.24 5.49
C SER A 25 16.30 -3.21 6.32
N PRO A 26 16.21 -3.16 7.68
CA PRO A 26 17.01 -2.22 8.46
C PRO A 26 18.50 -2.46 8.28
N TYR A 27 18.92 -3.73 8.31
CA TYR A 27 20.33 -4.12 8.19
C TYR A 27 20.87 -3.89 6.78
N LEU A 28 20.06 -4.16 5.74
CA LEU A 28 20.40 -3.87 4.36
C LEU A 28 20.54 -2.38 4.08
N ASN A 29 19.71 -1.55 4.71
CA ASN A 29 19.66 -0.11 4.41
C ASN A 29 20.78 0.67 5.10
N ILE A 30 21.33 0.15 6.20
CA ILE A 30 22.48 0.75 6.90
C ILE A 30 23.81 0.02 6.61
N GLY A 31 23.80 -0.98 5.73
CA GLY A 31 25.01 -1.69 5.28
C GLY A 31 25.55 -2.78 6.22
N LEU A 32 24.84 -3.11 7.31
CA LEU A 32 25.18 -4.26 8.16
C LEU A 32 25.00 -5.59 7.42
N LEU A 33 24.07 -5.65 6.46
CA LEU A 33 23.99 -6.70 5.46
C LEU A 33 24.19 -6.11 4.06
N GLN A 34 24.88 -6.86 3.20
CA GLN A 34 25.08 -6.51 1.80
C GLN A 34 24.05 -7.23 0.92
N PRO A 35 23.47 -6.59 -0.12
CA PRO A 35 22.51 -7.26 -1.00
C PRO A 35 23.06 -8.55 -1.64
N LYS A 36 24.32 -8.53 -2.08
CA LYS A 36 24.95 -9.66 -2.75
C LYS A 36 25.17 -10.87 -1.84
N GLU A 37 25.51 -10.68 -0.57
CA GLU A 37 25.66 -11.81 0.37
C GLU A 37 24.30 -12.45 0.68
N VAL A 38 23.25 -11.64 0.81
CA VAL A 38 21.88 -12.10 1.04
C VAL A 38 21.38 -12.93 -0.15
N ILE A 39 21.60 -12.44 -1.38
CA ILE A 39 21.22 -13.16 -2.61
C ILE A 39 21.94 -14.51 -2.68
N LYS A 40 23.25 -14.54 -2.45
CA LYS A 40 24.04 -15.78 -2.45
C LYS A 40 23.58 -16.76 -1.35
N ALA A 41 23.25 -16.26 -0.17
CA ALA A 41 22.76 -17.11 0.91
C ALA A 41 21.44 -17.80 0.54
N VAL A 42 20.53 -17.07 -0.12
CA VAL A 42 19.24 -17.59 -0.57
C VAL A 42 19.42 -18.59 -1.73
N GLU A 43 20.27 -18.30 -2.70
CA GLU A 43 20.64 -19.21 -3.80
C GLU A 43 21.26 -20.51 -3.27
N ASN A 44 22.21 -20.42 -2.33
CA ASN A 44 22.80 -21.59 -1.69
C ASN A 44 21.76 -22.42 -0.94
N ALA A 45 20.85 -21.78 -0.20
CA ALA A 45 19.78 -22.47 0.53
C ALA A 45 18.82 -23.21 -0.42
N TYR A 46 18.55 -22.65 -1.60
CA TYR A 46 17.79 -23.32 -2.66
C TYR A 46 18.45 -24.62 -3.13
N HIS A 47 19.73 -24.56 -3.48
CA HIS A 47 20.45 -25.75 -3.95
C HIS A 47 20.62 -26.81 -2.86
N GLN A 48 20.91 -26.41 -1.62
CA GLN A 48 21.17 -27.33 -0.51
C GLN A 48 19.90 -28.01 0.01
N ASN A 49 18.80 -27.26 0.10
CA ASN A 49 17.56 -27.76 0.72
C ASN A 49 16.46 -28.08 -0.30
N GLN A 50 16.74 -27.93 -1.60
CA GLN A 50 15.78 -28.15 -2.69
C GLN A 50 14.48 -27.36 -2.47
N LEU A 51 14.62 -26.09 -2.08
CA LEU A 51 13.48 -25.21 -1.82
C LEU A 51 12.71 -24.94 -3.11
N ASP A 52 11.44 -24.54 -2.98
CA ASP A 52 10.66 -24.10 -4.12
C ASP A 52 11.31 -22.87 -4.78
N LEU A 53 11.41 -22.92 -6.11
CA LEU A 53 11.95 -21.84 -6.91
C LEU A 53 11.13 -20.56 -6.74
N SER A 54 9.81 -20.65 -6.61
CA SER A 54 8.91 -19.49 -6.45
C SER A 54 9.22 -18.69 -5.18
N SER A 55 9.51 -19.37 -4.07
CA SER A 55 9.91 -18.71 -2.82
C SER A 55 11.30 -18.10 -2.91
N THR A 56 12.25 -18.79 -3.53
CA THR A 56 13.64 -18.36 -3.64
C THR A 56 13.81 -17.21 -4.63
N GLU A 57 13.29 -17.36 -5.85
CA GLU A 57 13.27 -16.31 -6.87
C GLU A 57 12.48 -15.11 -6.38
N GLY A 58 11.30 -15.35 -5.79
CA GLY A 58 10.44 -14.27 -5.29
C GLY A 58 11.17 -13.40 -4.27
N PHE A 59 11.95 -14.02 -3.38
CA PHE A 59 12.78 -13.30 -2.43
C PHE A 59 13.92 -12.53 -3.11
N ILE A 60 14.71 -13.19 -3.97
CA ILE A 60 15.83 -12.57 -4.70
C ILE A 60 15.33 -11.38 -5.52
N ARG A 61 14.16 -11.48 -6.17
CA ARG A 61 13.55 -10.39 -6.93
C ARG A 61 13.21 -9.17 -6.09
N GLN A 62 12.92 -9.31 -4.79
CA GLN A 62 12.73 -8.15 -3.92
C GLN A 62 14.04 -7.40 -3.67
N VAL A 63 15.14 -8.15 -3.49
CA VAL A 63 16.47 -7.58 -3.17
C VAL A 63 17.20 -7.11 -4.43
N LEU A 64 17.34 -7.96 -5.44
CA LEU A 64 18.05 -7.62 -6.68
C LEU A 64 17.21 -6.77 -7.63
N GLY A 65 15.89 -7.00 -7.65
CA GLY A 65 14.96 -6.30 -8.53
C GLY A 65 14.49 -5.00 -7.89
N TRP A 66 13.49 -5.10 -7.02
CA TRP A 66 12.79 -3.91 -6.50
C TRP A 66 13.70 -2.96 -5.72
N ARG A 67 14.53 -3.44 -4.79
CA ARG A 67 15.42 -2.56 -4.01
C ARG A 67 16.37 -1.78 -4.91
N GLU A 68 17.07 -2.45 -5.82
CA GLU A 68 18.01 -1.80 -6.74
C GLU A 68 17.31 -0.89 -7.76
N TYR A 69 16.13 -1.30 -8.24
CA TYR A 69 15.31 -0.49 -9.14
C TYR A 69 14.85 0.81 -8.47
N MET A 70 14.34 0.73 -7.23
CA MET A 70 13.93 1.89 -6.43
C MET A 70 15.11 2.85 -6.21
N HIS A 71 16.28 2.31 -5.85
CA HIS A 71 17.49 3.11 -5.70
C HIS A 71 17.92 3.78 -7.02
N GLY A 72 17.84 3.06 -8.15
CA GLY A 72 18.13 3.61 -9.47
C GLY A 72 17.18 4.73 -9.88
N ILE A 73 15.88 4.58 -9.62
CA ILE A 73 14.88 5.63 -9.84
C ILE A 73 15.21 6.85 -8.99
N TYR A 74 15.49 6.67 -7.70
CA TYR A 74 15.84 7.79 -6.82
C TYR A 74 17.05 8.60 -7.34
N ILE A 75 18.08 7.93 -7.85
CA ILE A 75 19.25 8.59 -8.43
C ILE A 75 18.92 9.30 -9.76
N TYR A 76 18.06 8.69 -10.58
CA TYR A 76 17.77 9.18 -11.93
C TYR A 76 16.76 10.34 -11.96
N MET A 77 15.82 10.37 -11.02
CA MET A 77 14.78 11.39 -10.99
C MET A 77 15.33 12.73 -10.51
N ASN A 78 14.62 13.80 -10.88
CA ASN A 78 14.96 15.14 -10.45
C ASN A 78 14.85 15.29 -8.92
N PRO A 79 15.58 16.25 -8.32
CA PRO A 79 15.51 16.52 -6.87
C PRO A 79 14.12 16.85 -6.34
N ASP A 80 13.20 17.31 -7.21
CA ASP A 80 11.81 17.63 -6.88
C ASP A 80 10.85 16.44 -6.98
N TYR A 81 11.34 15.22 -7.26
CA TYR A 81 10.49 14.02 -7.36
C TYR A 81 9.62 13.80 -6.12
N SER A 82 10.14 14.09 -4.92
CA SER A 82 9.37 13.97 -3.66
C SER A 82 8.17 14.93 -3.57
N GLN A 83 8.15 15.98 -4.40
CA GLN A 83 7.05 16.95 -4.49
C GLN A 83 5.98 16.56 -5.52
N SER A 84 6.11 15.41 -6.18
CA SER A 84 5.13 14.96 -7.16
C SER A 84 3.74 14.79 -6.53
N ASN A 85 2.71 15.25 -7.24
CA ASN A 85 1.32 15.18 -6.80
C ASN A 85 0.36 15.19 -8.00
N TRP A 86 0.46 14.18 -8.86
CA TRP A 86 -0.27 14.10 -10.14
C TRP A 86 -1.80 14.20 -10.00
N PHE A 87 -2.36 13.71 -8.89
CA PHE A 87 -3.80 13.79 -8.61
C PHE A 87 -4.24 15.09 -7.91
N ASN A 88 -3.30 15.98 -7.55
CA ASN A 88 -3.54 17.17 -6.73
C ASN A 88 -4.27 16.83 -5.41
N HIS A 89 -3.80 15.78 -4.73
CA HIS A 89 -4.33 15.35 -3.43
C HIS A 89 -3.85 16.29 -2.32
N THR A 90 -4.79 16.70 -1.45
CA THR A 90 -4.56 17.73 -0.43
C THR A 90 -5.19 17.41 0.93
N GLN A 91 -5.84 16.25 1.08
CA GLN A 91 -6.41 15.89 2.38
C GLN A 91 -5.28 15.72 3.41
N PRO A 92 -5.48 16.17 4.66
CA PRO A 92 -4.54 15.87 5.72
C PRO A 92 -4.48 14.37 5.99
N LEU A 93 -3.34 13.91 6.52
CA LEU A 93 -3.24 12.54 7.00
C LEU A 93 -4.17 12.35 8.21
N PRO A 94 -5.08 11.36 8.21
CA PRO A 94 -5.95 11.11 9.34
C PRO A 94 -5.17 10.79 10.63
N ASP A 95 -5.62 11.35 11.75
CA ASP A 95 -5.03 11.19 13.08
C ASP A 95 -4.73 9.74 13.48
N PHE A 96 -5.56 8.79 13.04
CA PHE A 96 -5.38 7.40 13.41
C PHE A 96 -4.10 6.77 12.87
N TYR A 97 -3.43 7.37 11.87
CA TYR A 97 -2.09 6.93 11.45
C TYR A 97 -1.06 7.06 12.58
N TRP A 98 -1.24 7.99 13.51
CA TRP A 98 -0.40 8.16 14.69
C TRP A 98 -0.98 7.53 15.96
N HIS A 99 -2.26 7.15 15.93
CA HIS A 99 -3.04 6.66 17.07
C HIS A 99 -4.05 5.59 16.63
N ALA A 100 -3.60 4.35 16.53
CA ALA A 100 -4.33 3.23 15.98
C ALA A 100 -5.71 3.00 16.64
N GLU A 101 -5.86 3.35 17.91
CA GLU A 101 -7.12 3.25 18.65
C GLU A 101 -8.23 4.16 18.11
N LYS A 102 -7.89 5.21 17.35
CA LYS A 102 -8.85 6.17 16.79
C LYS A 102 -9.61 5.66 15.56
N THR A 103 -9.28 4.49 15.00
CA THR A 103 -9.97 3.94 13.81
C THR A 103 -10.74 2.66 14.08
N ASP A 104 -12.00 2.59 13.64
CA ASP A 104 -12.84 1.37 13.67
C ASP A 104 -12.61 0.41 12.51
N MET A 105 -11.75 0.77 11.56
CA MET A 105 -11.39 -0.12 10.46
C MET A 105 -10.35 -1.12 10.97
N ASN A 106 -10.80 -2.35 11.26
CA ASN A 106 -9.94 -3.38 11.88
C ASN A 106 -8.62 -3.61 11.13
N CYS A 107 -8.62 -3.61 9.79
CA CYS A 107 -7.39 -3.76 9.01
C CYS A 107 -6.36 -2.65 9.30
N LEU A 108 -6.81 -1.39 9.39
CA LEU A 108 -5.95 -0.26 9.74
C LEU A 108 -5.52 -0.34 11.21
N ARG A 109 -6.45 -0.64 12.13
CA ARG A 109 -6.15 -0.79 13.57
C ARG A 109 -5.06 -1.83 13.81
N GLN A 110 -5.19 -3.02 13.22
CA GLN A 110 -4.21 -4.11 13.35
C GLN A 110 -2.81 -3.67 12.90
N ILE A 111 -2.71 -3.09 11.70
CA ILE A 111 -1.43 -2.72 11.10
C ILE A 111 -0.82 -1.51 11.81
N LEU A 112 -1.63 -0.51 12.18
CA LEU A 112 -1.13 0.69 12.85
C LEU A 112 -0.68 0.38 14.28
N SER A 113 -1.43 -0.43 15.03
CA SER A 113 -0.99 -0.90 16.36
C SER A 113 0.28 -1.74 16.28
N GLN A 114 0.46 -2.52 15.20
CA GLN A 114 1.72 -3.21 14.94
C GLN A 114 2.86 -2.22 14.71
N VAL A 115 2.68 -1.23 13.83
CA VAL A 115 3.68 -0.20 13.52
C VAL A 115 4.07 0.61 14.76
N GLU A 116 3.11 0.99 15.60
CA GLU A 116 3.38 1.70 16.87
C GLU A 116 4.27 0.88 17.81
N ARG A 117 4.07 -0.45 17.87
CA ARG A 117 4.83 -1.35 18.76
C ARG A 117 6.20 -1.73 18.21
N THR A 118 6.33 -1.89 16.90
CA THR A 118 7.51 -2.54 16.30
C THR A 118 8.22 -1.70 15.24
N SER A 119 7.68 -0.55 14.86
CA SER A 119 8.12 0.27 13.72
C SER A 119 8.23 -0.54 12.42
N TYR A 120 7.40 -1.58 12.27
CA TYR A 120 7.47 -2.53 11.16
C TYR A 120 6.08 -2.99 10.74
N ALA A 121 5.86 -2.99 9.43
CA ALA A 121 4.79 -3.70 8.74
C ALA A 121 5.40 -4.30 7.46
N HIS A 122 4.90 -5.46 7.03
CA HIS A 122 5.40 -6.09 5.81
C HIS A 122 4.83 -5.43 4.55
N HIS A 123 5.40 -5.73 3.38
CA HIS A 123 5.20 -4.96 2.15
C HIS A 123 3.72 -4.75 1.78
N ILE A 124 2.91 -5.82 1.82
CA ILE A 124 1.51 -5.71 1.38
C ILE A 124 0.63 -4.91 2.36
N GLN A 125 0.97 -4.89 3.65
CA GLN A 125 0.32 -4.04 4.66
C GLN A 125 0.60 -2.56 4.34
N ARG A 126 1.86 -2.23 4.01
CA ARG A 126 2.27 -0.88 3.59
C ARG A 126 1.52 -0.47 2.31
N LEU A 127 1.58 -1.29 1.26
CA LEU A 127 1.05 -0.94 -0.05
C LEU A 127 -0.49 -0.96 -0.10
N MET A 128 -1.10 -2.10 0.23
CA MET A 128 -2.51 -2.36 -0.09
C MET A 128 -3.49 -1.98 1.02
N VAL A 129 -2.97 -1.60 2.20
CA VAL A 129 -3.80 -1.07 3.29
C VAL A 129 -3.42 0.38 3.61
N LEU A 130 -2.19 0.66 4.04
CA LEU A 130 -1.79 1.99 4.48
C LEU A 130 -1.72 3.00 3.33
N SER A 131 -0.95 2.71 2.28
CA SER A 131 -0.83 3.59 1.10
C SER A 131 -2.12 3.60 0.28
N ASN A 132 -2.74 2.45 0.04
CA ASN A 132 -4.02 2.36 -0.68
C ASN A 132 -5.09 3.23 0.00
N PHE A 133 -5.23 3.18 1.33
CA PHE A 133 -6.21 4.01 2.03
C PHE A 133 -5.94 5.51 1.85
N ALA A 134 -4.69 5.94 2.03
CA ALA A 134 -4.27 7.33 1.81
C ALA A 134 -4.56 7.78 0.37
N LEU A 135 -4.26 6.94 -0.61
CA LEU A 135 -4.48 7.18 -2.04
C LEU A 135 -5.95 7.39 -2.37
N ILE A 136 -6.82 6.44 -1.98
CA ILE A 136 -8.25 6.52 -2.34
C ILE A 136 -8.97 7.64 -1.58
N LEU A 137 -8.49 7.97 -0.38
CA LEU A 137 -8.96 9.12 0.39
C LEU A 137 -8.52 10.46 -0.23
N GLY A 138 -7.38 10.49 -0.91
CA GLY A 138 -6.81 11.69 -1.48
C GLY A 138 -5.94 12.49 -0.51
N VAL A 139 -5.20 11.79 0.35
CA VAL A 139 -4.21 12.36 1.26
C VAL A 139 -3.04 12.95 0.47
N SER A 140 -2.49 14.08 0.93
CA SER A 140 -1.26 14.63 0.35
C SER A 140 -0.16 13.57 0.31
N PRO A 141 0.47 13.31 -0.86
CA PRO A 141 1.56 12.34 -0.98
C PRO A 141 2.72 12.63 -0.04
N GLN A 142 3.01 13.91 0.19
CA GLN A 142 4.07 14.36 1.10
C GLN A 142 3.71 14.04 2.56
N ALA A 143 2.46 14.25 2.97
CA ALA A 143 2.04 13.96 4.35
C ALA A 143 2.10 12.45 4.69
N ILE A 144 1.70 11.59 3.74
CA ILE A 144 1.82 10.13 3.95
C ILE A 144 3.28 9.66 3.86
N GLU A 145 4.09 10.26 2.99
CA GLU A 145 5.52 9.95 2.90
C GLU A 145 6.28 10.33 4.17
N GLU A 146 6.00 11.50 4.74
CA GLU A 146 6.56 11.94 6.02
C GLU A 146 6.20 10.97 7.15
N TRP A 147 4.96 10.47 7.17
CA TRP A 147 4.55 9.45 8.14
C TRP A 147 5.29 8.13 7.94
N PHE A 148 5.43 7.64 6.71
CA PHE A 148 6.22 6.43 6.43
C PHE A 148 7.68 6.61 6.86
N HIS A 149 8.24 7.82 6.69
CA HIS A 149 9.56 8.17 7.18
C HIS A 149 9.69 8.09 8.70
N GLY A 150 8.72 8.67 9.43
CA GLY A 150 8.74 8.68 10.90
C GLY A 150 8.39 7.33 11.54
N ALA A 151 7.59 6.50 10.86
CA ALA A 151 7.00 5.31 11.47
C ALA A 151 7.79 4.00 11.27
N PHE A 152 8.67 3.92 10.26
CA PHE A 152 9.31 2.65 9.88
C PHE A 152 10.82 2.61 10.18
N ILE A 153 11.25 1.50 10.78
CA ILE A 153 12.66 1.27 11.19
C ILE A 153 13.64 1.19 10.00
N ASP A 154 13.14 0.96 8.79
CA ASP A 154 13.95 0.85 7.57
C ASP A 154 13.87 2.08 6.65
N ALA A 155 13.25 3.17 7.12
CA ALA A 155 12.99 4.36 6.31
C ALA A 155 14.23 5.20 6.01
N HIS A 156 14.45 5.48 4.72
CA HIS A 156 15.43 6.41 4.18
C HIS A 156 14.85 7.02 2.88
N ASP A 157 15.28 8.22 2.50
CA ASP A 157 14.68 8.97 1.37
C ASP A 157 14.61 8.13 0.10
N TRP A 158 15.72 7.47 -0.25
CA TRP A 158 15.82 6.72 -1.50
C TRP A 158 14.82 5.58 -1.63
N VAL A 159 14.42 4.98 -0.51
CA VAL A 159 13.46 3.88 -0.49
C VAL A 159 12.04 4.38 -0.25
N MET A 160 11.84 5.38 0.60
CA MET A 160 10.50 5.88 0.94
C MET A 160 9.93 6.76 -0.17
N GLN A 161 10.70 7.69 -0.75
CA GLN A 161 10.18 8.56 -1.81
C GLN A 161 9.70 7.75 -3.00
N THR A 162 10.49 6.79 -3.48
CA THR A 162 10.12 5.97 -4.64
C THR A 162 8.97 5.00 -4.33
N ASN A 163 8.96 4.35 -3.16
CA ASN A 163 7.86 3.45 -2.81
C ASN A 163 6.57 4.18 -2.46
N VAL A 164 6.62 5.31 -1.74
CA VAL A 164 5.42 6.00 -1.28
C VAL A 164 4.89 6.92 -2.38
N ILE A 165 5.69 7.84 -2.91
CA ILE A 165 5.26 8.80 -3.94
C ILE A 165 4.93 8.07 -5.25
N GLY A 166 5.84 7.19 -5.70
CA GLY A 166 5.67 6.45 -6.95
C GLY A 166 4.70 5.27 -6.83
N MET A 167 5.10 4.21 -6.15
CA MET A 167 4.32 2.96 -6.12
C MET A 167 3.00 3.12 -5.35
N GLY A 168 3.04 3.68 -4.14
CA GLY A 168 1.90 3.72 -3.23
C GLY A 168 0.85 4.77 -3.61
N GLN A 169 1.28 5.99 -3.94
CA GLN A 169 0.39 7.12 -4.21
C GLN A 169 0.21 7.42 -5.70
N PHE A 170 1.00 6.80 -6.60
CA PHE A 170 0.97 7.09 -8.03
C PHE A 170 1.09 8.60 -8.32
N ALA A 171 1.76 9.32 -7.42
CA ALA A 171 1.83 10.77 -7.45
C ALA A 171 2.81 11.26 -8.52
N ASP A 172 3.64 10.36 -9.05
CA ASP A 172 4.54 10.58 -10.19
C ASP A 172 3.86 10.38 -11.57
N GLY A 173 2.56 10.07 -11.61
CA GLY A 173 1.81 9.92 -12.86
C GLY A 173 2.16 8.66 -13.67
N GLY A 174 2.82 7.69 -13.04
CA GLY A 174 3.10 6.38 -13.63
C GLY A 174 4.50 6.21 -14.19
N ILE A 175 5.46 7.01 -13.69
CA ILE A 175 6.89 6.83 -13.98
C ILE A 175 7.36 5.46 -13.46
N LEU A 176 6.96 5.10 -12.24
CA LEU A 176 7.36 3.85 -11.60
C LEU A 176 6.39 2.69 -11.88
N ALA A 177 5.09 2.96 -11.83
CA ALA A 177 4.05 1.95 -11.95
C ALA A 177 3.12 2.27 -13.13
N SER A 178 2.63 1.23 -13.83
CA SER A 178 1.70 1.43 -14.96
C SER A 178 0.23 1.64 -14.55
N LYS A 179 -0.11 1.43 -13.26
CA LYS A 179 -1.43 1.63 -12.66
C LYS A 179 -1.30 1.98 -11.18
N PRO A 180 -2.23 2.77 -10.62
CA PRO A 180 -2.30 2.96 -9.17
C PRO A 180 -2.72 1.66 -8.46
N TYR A 181 -2.12 1.39 -7.31
CA TYR A 181 -2.52 0.29 -6.40
C TYR A 181 -3.74 0.67 -5.55
N ALA A 182 -4.80 1.12 -6.21
CA ALA A 182 -6.08 1.41 -5.58
C ALA A 182 -6.94 0.14 -5.52
N ALA A 183 -7.45 -0.21 -4.34
CA ALA A 183 -8.32 -1.37 -4.16
C ALA A 183 -9.40 -1.15 -3.11
N SER A 184 -10.54 -1.79 -3.33
CA SER A 184 -11.67 -1.82 -2.39
C SER A 184 -11.49 -2.86 -1.29
N ALA A 185 -12.46 -2.93 -0.36
CA ALA A 185 -12.45 -3.90 0.74
C ALA A 185 -12.45 -5.36 0.25
N ASN A 186 -12.87 -5.62 -0.99
CA ASN A 186 -12.83 -6.96 -1.58
C ASN A 186 -11.41 -7.53 -1.67
N TYR A 187 -10.39 -6.69 -1.91
CA TYR A 187 -9.00 -7.14 -1.89
C TYR A 187 -8.58 -7.57 -0.48
N ILE A 188 -8.79 -6.68 0.49
CA ILE A 188 -8.43 -6.93 1.90
C ILE A 188 -9.14 -8.18 2.43
N ASN A 189 -10.42 -8.37 2.10
CA ASN A 189 -11.20 -9.54 2.51
C ASN A 189 -10.69 -10.86 1.89
N LYS A 190 -10.03 -10.82 0.72
CA LYS A 190 -9.46 -12.01 0.08
C LYS A 190 -8.08 -12.35 0.62
N MET A 191 -7.30 -11.32 0.94
CA MET A 191 -5.89 -11.45 1.34
C MET A 191 -5.68 -11.45 2.86
N SER A 192 -6.76 -11.31 3.64
CA SER A 192 -6.70 -11.28 5.09
C SER A 192 -7.93 -11.85 5.77
N ASP A 193 -7.81 -12.09 7.08
CA ASP A 193 -8.93 -12.40 7.98
C ASP A 193 -9.53 -11.14 8.66
N TYR A 194 -8.96 -9.95 8.42
CA TYR A 194 -9.32 -8.71 9.13
C TYR A 194 -10.79 -8.33 9.03
N CYS A 195 -11.45 -8.61 7.90
CA CYS A 195 -12.85 -8.23 7.68
C CYS A 195 -13.84 -9.02 8.54
N SER A 196 -13.49 -10.22 9.00
CA SER A 196 -14.40 -11.10 9.75
C SER A 196 -14.83 -10.51 11.09
N SER A 197 -13.94 -9.73 11.73
CA SER A 197 -14.14 -9.10 13.03
C SER A 197 -14.21 -7.57 12.94
N CYS A 198 -14.47 -7.03 11.76
CA CYS A 198 -14.52 -5.59 11.52
C CYS A 198 -15.91 -5.02 11.83
N ALA A 199 -15.96 -3.79 12.36
CA ALA A 199 -17.23 -3.06 12.55
C ALA A 199 -17.96 -2.76 11.22
N TYR A 200 -17.22 -2.81 10.11
CA TYR A 200 -17.73 -2.53 8.77
C TYR A 200 -17.91 -3.80 7.93
N ASN A 201 -18.93 -3.79 7.09
CA ASN A 201 -19.22 -4.85 6.15
C ASN A 201 -18.44 -4.64 4.83
N SER A 202 -17.52 -5.55 4.52
CA SER A 202 -16.69 -5.52 3.30
C SER A 202 -17.48 -5.68 2.00
N ARG A 203 -18.70 -6.20 2.04
CA ARG A 203 -19.57 -6.44 0.87
C ARG A 203 -20.49 -5.27 0.56
N LYS A 204 -20.72 -4.34 1.50
CA LYS A 204 -21.57 -3.16 1.27
C LYS A 204 -20.77 -2.07 0.58
N ARG A 205 -21.26 -1.60 -0.57
CA ARG A 205 -20.62 -0.49 -1.32
C ARG A 205 -20.84 0.86 -0.61
N THR A 206 -22.07 1.12 -0.19
CA THR A 206 -22.52 2.36 0.46
C THR A 206 -23.50 2.04 1.60
N GLY A 207 -23.85 3.05 2.38
CA GLY A 207 -24.86 3.03 3.43
C GLY A 207 -24.30 2.71 4.83
N PRO A 208 -25.17 2.67 5.85
CA PRO A 208 -24.76 2.39 7.22
C PRO A 208 -23.99 1.07 7.35
N GLY A 209 -22.79 1.16 7.94
CA GLY A 209 -21.86 0.05 8.13
C GLY A 209 -21.12 -0.40 6.87
N ALA A 210 -21.19 0.34 5.75
CA ALA A 210 -20.34 0.06 4.59
C ALA A 210 -18.86 0.34 4.89
N CYS A 211 -17.98 -0.54 4.40
CA CYS A 211 -16.54 -0.35 4.57
C CYS A 211 -16.05 0.90 3.83
N PRO A 212 -15.31 1.82 4.47
CA PRO A 212 -14.80 3.03 3.83
C PRO A 212 -13.95 2.77 2.57
N PHE A 213 -13.19 1.68 2.53
CA PHE A 213 -12.45 1.29 1.33
C PHE A 213 -13.35 1.11 0.10
N ASN A 214 -14.64 0.77 0.25
CA ASN A 214 -15.51 0.56 -0.89
C ASN A 214 -15.94 1.87 -1.55
N PHE A 215 -16.60 2.77 -0.81
CA PHE A 215 -17.05 4.03 -1.39
C PHE A 215 -15.87 4.94 -1.73
N LEU A 216 -14.77 4.96 -0.94
CA LEU A 216 -13.59 5.76 -1.29
C LEU A 216 -12.90 5.26 -2.56
N TYR A 217 -12.85 3.94 -2.79
CA TYR A 217 -12.29 3.38 -4.02
C TYR A 217 -13.08 3.82 -5.26
N TRP A 218 -14.41 3.70 -5.22
CA TRP A 218 -15.24 4.12 -6.35
C TRP A 218 -15.21 5.63 -6.55
N ASP A 219 -15.27 6.42 -5.47
CA ASP A 219 -15.10 7.88 -5.50
C ASP A 219 -13.76 8.27 -6.14
N PHE A 220 -12.65 7.61 -5.77
CA PHE A 220 -11.34 7.83 -6.38
C PHE A 220 -11.35 7.58 -7.89
N LEU A 221 -11.90 6.45 -8.34
CA LEU A 221 -11.96 6.15 -9.77
C LEU A 221 -12.85 7.13 -10.54
N CYS A 222 -13.99 7.54 -9.96
CA CYS A 222 -14.88 8.52 -10.58
C CYS A 222 -14.22 9.90 -10.69
N ARG A 223 -13.64 10.42 -9.59
CA ARG A 223 -13.03 11.76 -9.56
C ARG A 223 -11.79 11.89 -10.45
N HIS A 224 -11.07 10.79 -10.67
CA HIS A 224 -9.85 10.79 -11.49
C HIS A 224 -10.03 10.07 -12.84
N ARG A 225 -11.27 9.80 -13.27
CA ARG A 225 -11.57 9.02 -14.49
C ARG A 225 -10.84 9.56 -15.71
N ASP A 226 -10.85 10.87 -15.93
CA ASP A 226 -10.24 11.49 -17.11
C ASP A 226 -8.72 11.39 -17.10
N GLN A 227 -8.08 11.67 -15.96
CA GLN A 227 -6.64 11.51 -15.78
C GLN A 227 -6.23 10.04 -15.98
N LEU A 228 -6.94 9.11 -15.35
CA LEU A 228 -6.66 7.67 -15.43
C LEU A 228 -6.94 7.09 -16.81
N LYS A 229 -7.84 7.66 -17.60
CA LYS A 229 -8.13 7.20 -18.97
C LYS A 229 -6.92 7.35 -19.90
N ALA A 230 -6.06 8.33 -19.65
CA ALA A 230 -4.79 8.47 -20.37
C ALA A 230 -3.82 7.32 -20.11
N GLN A 231 -3.97 6.61 -18.97
CA GLN A 231 -3.22 5.40 -18.67
C GLN A 231 -3.84 4.22 -19.40
N GLY A 232 -3.20 3.75 -20.48
CA GLY A 232 -3.75 2.74 -21.40
C GLY A 232 -4.16 1.40 -20.76
N ARG A 233 -3.75 1.18 -19.51
CA ARG A 233 -3.97 -0.04 -18.74
C ARG A 233 -5.20 0.05 -17.80
N MET A 234 -5.83 1.22 -17.66
CA MET A 234 -6.97 1.47 -16.77
C MET A 234 -8.36 1.28 -17.43
N SER A 235 -8.42 1.13 -18.76
CA SER A 235 -9.67 1.07 -19.53
C SER A 235 -10.71 0.06 -18.99
N LEU A 236 -10.27 -1.17 -18.70
CA LEU A 236 -11.15 -2.21 -18.16
C LEU A 236 -11.71 -1.84 -16.78
N VAL A 237 -10.87 -1.29 -15.89
CA VAL A 237 -11.29 -0.89 -14.54
C VAL A 237 -12.29 0.25 -14.62
N LEU A 238 -12.04 1.24 -15.47
CA LEU A 238 -12.93 2.39 -15.65
C LEU A 238 -14.26 1.98 -16.30
N SER A 239 -14.29 0.93 -17.14
CA SER A 239 -15.54 0.41 -17.73
C SER A 239 -16.52 -0.15 -16.69
N HIS A 240 -16.03 -0.49 -15.49
CA HIS A 240 -16.92 -0.90 -14.40
C HIS A 240 -17.72 0.27 -13.80
N ILE A 241 -17.22 1.51 -13.91
CA ILE A 241 -17.96 2.71 -13.49
C ILE A 241 -19.23 2.84 -14.33
N ASP A 242 -19.14 2.56 -15.64
CA ASP A 242 -20.26 2.67 -16.57
C ASP A 242 -21.42 1.68 -16.28
N ARG A 243 -21.23 0.75 -15.33
CA ARG A 243 -22.25 -0.19 -14.84
C ARG A 243 -22.90 0.23 -13.53
N ILE A 244 -22.48 1.35 -12.95
CA ILE A 244 -23.02 1.91 -11.71
C ILE A 244 -24.07 2.95 -12.08
N SER A 245 -25.22 2.96 -11.41
CA SER A 245 -26.26 3.97 -11.67
C SER A 245 -25.80 5.35 -11.21
N ASP A 246 -26.31 6.41 -11.85
CA ASP A 246 -26.01 7.78 -11.44
C ASP A 246 -26.39 8.05 -9.98
N GLN A 247 -27.48 7.43 -9.51
CA GLN A 247 -27.92 7.50 -8.11
C GLN A 247 -26.88 6.88 -7.16
N ASP A 248 -26.33 5.70 -7.50
CA ASP A 248 -25.28 5.06 -6.71
C ASP A 248 -24.00 5.90 -6.71
N ILE A 249 -23.62 6.47 -7.86
CA ILE A 249 -22.45 7.36 -7.98
C ILE A 249 -22.63 8.59 -7.08
N GLN A 250 -23.80 9.22 -7.09
CA GLN A 250 -24.10 10.34 -6.22
C GLN A 250 -23.96 9.94 -4.73
N GLN A 251 -24.52 8.80 -4.34
CA GLN A 251 -24.41 8.31 -2.96
C GLN A 251 -22.94 8.05 -2.56
N ILE A 252 -22.14 7.48 -3.46
CA ILE A 252 -20.71 7.23 -3.25
C ILE A 252 -19.98 8.56 -2.97
N HIS A 253 -20.21 9.58 -3.79
CA HIS A 253 -19.60 10.90 -3.59
C HIS A 253 -20.04 11.56 -2.28
N GLU A 254 -21.33 11.48 -1.94
CA GLU A 254 -21.85 12.02 -0.67
C GLU A 254 -21.27 11.32 0.56
N GLU A 255 -21.05 10.01 0.50
CA GLU A 255 -20.41 9.26 1.59
C GLU A 255 -18.92 9.58 1.70
N ALA A 256 -18.19 9.63 0.58
CA ALA A 256 -16.79 10.02 0.56
C ALA A 256 -16.59 11.44 1.09
N PHE A 257 -17.42 12.40 0.67
CA PHE A 257 -17.40 13.77 1.15
C PHE A 257 -17.67 13.87 2.65
N ARG A 258 -18.72 13.20 3.15
CA ARG A 258 -19.03 13.16 4.59
C ARG A 258 -17.94 12.48 5.40
N TRP A 259 -17.26 11.49 4.84
CA TRP A 259 -16.14 10.83 5.50
C TRP A 259 -14.95 11.79 5.64
N ARG A 260 -14.52 12.46 4.55
CA ARG A 260 -13.44 13.46 4.58
C ARG A 260 -13.72 14.59 5.56
N LYS A 261 -14.93 15.16 5.52
CA LYS A 261 -15.33 16.27 6.41
C LYS A 261 -15.21 15.89 7.89
N ARG A 262 -15.59 14.65 8.25
CA ARG A 262 -15.48 14.15 9.63
C ARG A 262 -14.05 14.01 10.13
N GLN A 263 -13.05 13.87 9.25
CA GLN A 263 -11.64 13.80 9.64
C GLN A 263 -10.99 15.19 9.76
N SER A 264 -11.58 16.23 9.17
CA SER A 264 -11.07 17.60 9.25
C SER A 264 -11.61 18.39 10.45
N THR A 265 -12.41 17.75 11.30
CA THR A 265 -13.03 18.35 12.51
C THR A 265 -12.49 17.65 13.73
#